data_AF-A0AAU7KCB7-F1
#
_entry.id   AF-A0AAU7KCB7-F1
#
_cell.length_a   1.000
_cell.length_b   1.000
_cell.length_c   1.000
_cell.angle_alpha   90.00
_cell.angle_beta   90.00
_cell.angle_gamma   90.00
#
_symmetry.space_group_name_H-M   'P 1'
#
loop_
_entity.id
_entity.type
_entity.pdbx_description
1 polymer ?
#
loop_
_entity_poly.entity_id
_entity_poly.type
_entity_poly.pdbx_seq_one_letter_code
_entity_poly.pdbx_strand_id
1 'polypeptide(L)' 'MYSGKGFRTYINMRYNIIKKLNVWFRYGLFIYQDVKTVGTYLDEIKGNKKSEVKIQVRYQF' A
#
# COMPACT_ATOMS: atom_id res chain seq x y z
N MET A 1 15.62 22.03 -0.96
CA MET A 1 15.76 20.56 -1.12
C MET A 1 14.98 19.89 0.00
N TYR A 2 13.70 19.57 -0.22
CA TYR A 2 12.95 18.80 0.76
C TYR A 2 13.32 17.33 0.60
N SER A 3 14.31 16.87 1.37
CA SER A 3 14.54 15.46 1.61
C SER A 3 13.42 14.95 2.51
N GLY A 4 12.25 14.77 1.93
CA GLY A 4 11.12 14.12 2.59
C GLY A 4 11.51 12.68 2.91
N LYS A 5 12.05 12.45 4.10
CA LYS A 5 12.27 11.09 4.61
C LYS A 5 10.90 10.44 4.76
N GLY A 6 10.65 9.42 3.96
CA GLY A 6 9.41 8.66 4.00
C GLY A 6 9.73 7.18 3.93
N PHE A 7 9.08 6.39 4.78
CA PHE A 7 9.16 4.94 4.73
C PHE A 7 8.06 4.42 3.82
N ARG A 8 8.46 3.81 2.70
CA ARG A 8 7.55 3.08 1.81
C ARG A 8 7.76 1.59 2.03
N THR A 9 6.97 1.00 2.91
CA THR A 9 7.02 -0.42 3.21
C THR A 9 6.02 -1.15 2.33
N TYR A 10 6.45 -2.23 1.69
CA TYR A 10 5.55 -3.08 0.93
C TYR A 10 5.63 -4.50 1.47
N ILE A 11 4.47 -5.02 1.82
CA ILE A 11 4.30 -6.41 2.19
C ILE A 11 3.62 -7.09 1.02
N ASN A 12 4.30 -8.04 0.39
CA ASN A 12 3.73 -8.89 -0.65
C ASN A 12 3.67 -10.32 -0.11
N MET A 13 2.47 -10.80 0.16
CA MET A 13 2.20 -12.15 0.61
C MET A 13 1.52 -12.91 -0.52
N ARG A 14 2.07 -14.06 -0.88
CA ARG A 14 1.47 -14.99 -1.84
C ARG A 14 1.14 -16.28 -1.11
N TYR A 15 -0.10 -16.71 -1.22
CA TYR A 15 -0.59 -17.93 -0.59
C TYR A 15 -1.26 -18.83 -1.63
N ASN A 16 -0.82 -20.09 -1.68
CA ASN A 16 -1.41 -21.12 -2.53
C ASN A 16 -2.38 -21.92 -1.68
N ILE A 17 -3.68 -21.69 -1.87
CA ILE A 17 -4.71 -22.41 -1.09
C ILE A 17 -4.87 -23.83 -1.65
N ILE A 18 -4.99 -23.97 -2.97
CA ILE A 18 -5.05 -25.26 -3.67
C ILE A 18 -4.33 -25.14 -5.01
N LYS A 19 -4.03 -26.26 -5.69
CA LYS A 19 -3.41 -26.27 -7.04
C LYS A 19 -4.15 -25.36 -8.04
N LYS A 20 -5.44 -25.13 -7.81
CA LYS A 20 -6.33 -24.30 -8.62
C LYS A 20 -6.56 -22.88 -8.09
N LEU A 21 -6.05 -22.50 -6.92
CA LEU A 21 -6.37 -21.22 -6.26
C LEU A 21 -5.11 -20.58 -5.66
N ASN A 22 -4.70 -19.49 -6.28
CA ASN A 22 -3.59 -18.65 -5.87
C ASN A 22 -4.15 -17.33 -5.33
N VAL A 23 -3.79 -16.97 -4.11
CA VAL A 23 -4.16 -15.68 -3.50
C VAL A 23 -2.90 -14.84 -3.33
N TRP A 24 -2.99 -13.59 -3.77
CA TRP A 24 -1.94 -12.60 -3.62
C TRP A 24 -2.48 -11.44 -2.81
N PHE A 25 -1.75 -11.08 -1.78
CA PHE A 25 -2.07 -10.00 -0.89
C PHE A 25 -0.90 -9.03 -0.91
N ARG A 26 -1.13 -7.80 -1.38
CA ARG A 26 -0.15 -6.72 -1.40
C ARG A 26 -0.64 -5.61 -0.50
N TYR A 27 0.14 -5.29 0.52
CA TYR A 27 -0.12 -4.22 1.46
C TYR A 27 1.01 -3.19 1.38
N GLY A 28 0.72 -2.03 0.81
CA GLY A 28 1.64 -0.90 0.70
C GLY A 28 1.38 0.10 1.81
N LEU A 29 2.34 0.28 2.71
CA LEU A 29 2.37 1.33 3.72
C LEU A 29 3.29 2.45 3.27
N PHE A 30 2.75 3.66 3.21
CA PHE A 30 3.50 4.86 2.93
C PHE A 30 3.42 5.76 4.15
N ILE A 31 4.54 5.91 4.84
CA ILE A 31 4.68 6.75 6.02
C ILE A 31 5.59 7.90 5.64
N TYR A 32 5.01 9.06 5.40
CA TYR A 32 5.75 10.29 5.09
C TYR A 32 6.16 10.95 6.42
N GLN A 33 7.44 10.98 6.79
CA GLN A 33 7.85 11.58 8.09
C GLN A 33 7.86 13.11 8.07
N ASP A 34 7.84 13.73 6.90
CA ASP A 34 8.03 15.18 6.74
C ASP A 34 6.91 15.87 5.94
N VAL A 35 5.69 15.32 5.98
CA VAL A 35 4.53 15.92 5.31
C VAL A 35 3.28 15.63 6.12
N LYS A 36 2.76 16.66 6.82
CA LYS A 36 1.50 16.60 7.60
C LYS A 36 0.26 16.58 6.70
N THR A 37 0.41 16.97 5.44
CA THR A 37 -0.63 17.12 4.44
C THR A 37 -0.01 16.91 3.07
N VAL A 38 -0.51 15.95 2.30
CA VAL A 38 -0.17 15.79 0.88
C VAL A 38 -1.40 16.18 0.08
N GLY A 39 -1.37 17.38 -0.50
CA GLY A 39 -2.48 17.95 -1.28
C GLY A 39 -2.59 19.47 -1.07
N THR A 40 -2.98 20.19 -2.11
CA THR A 40 -3.38 21.60 -2.01
C THR A 40 -4.83 21.67 -2.47
N TYR A 41 -5.67 22.43 -1.74
CA TYR A 41 -7.11 22.64 -1.95
C TYR A 41 -8.06 21.60 -1.33
N LEU A 42 -8.72 20.73 -2.10
CA LEU A 42 -9.92 19.97 -1.63
C LEU A 42 -9.64 18.50 -1.29
N ASP A 43 -8.42 18.02 -1.53
CA ASP A 43 -7.98 16.64 -1.36
C ASP A 43 -6.88 16.54 -0.27
N GLU A 44 -6.95 17.41 0.74
CA GLU A 44 -6.05 17.35 1.89
C GLU A 44 -6.35 16.10 2.72
N ILE A 45 -5.67 15.00 2.39
CA ILE A 45 -5.68 13.79 3.19
C ILE A 45 -4.92 14.12 4.48
N LYS A 46 -5.68 14.39 5.56
CA LYS A 46 -5.17 14.51 6.93
C LYS A 46 -4.59 13.16 7.37
N GLY A 47 -3.32 12.95 7.10
CA GLY A 47 -2.64 11.74 7.50
C GLY A 47 -1.33 11.58 6.77
N ASN A 48 -0.24 11.56 7.53
CA ASN A 48 1.09 11.23 7.03
C ASN A 48 1.25 9.73 6.68
N LYS A 49 0.17 8.94 6.81
CA LYS A 49 0.14 7.50 6.62
C LYS A 49 -0.92 7.12 5.59
N LYS A 50 -0.48 6.72 4.39
CA LYS A 50 -1.34 6.14 3.36
C LYS A 50 -1.12 4.63 3.33
N SER A 51 -2.19 3.87 3.56
CA SER A 51 -2.17 2.41 3.50
C SER A 51 -2.97 1.97 2.28
N GLU A 52 -2.35 1.22 1.39
CA GLU A 52 -2.98 0.66 0.20
C GLU A 52 -3.02 -0.86 0.34
N VAL A 53 -4.22 -1.45 0.23
CA VAL A 53 -4.41 -2.90 0.28
C VAL A 53 -4.90 -3.36 -1.08
N LYS A 54 -4.21 -4.33 -1.66
CA LYS A 54 -4.58 -4.98 -2.92
C LYS A 54 -4.63 -6.48 -2.69
N ILE A 55 -5.77 -7.06 -3.03
CA ILE A 55 -5.98 -8.51 -2.96
C ILE A 55 -6.24 -8.97 -4.39
N GLN A 56 -5.50 -9.97 -4.85
CA GLN A 56 -5.75 -10.64 -6.12
C GLN A 56 -5.98 -12.12 -5.85
N VAL A 57 -7.07 -12.64 -6.39
CA VAL A 57 -7.39 -14.06 -6.35
C VAL A 57 -7.34 -14.58 -7.77
N ARG A 58 -6.52 -15.60 -8.01
CA ARG A 58 -6.43 -16.29 -9.28
C ARG A 58 -6.94 -17.71 -9.09
N TYR A 59 -8.04 -18.02 -9.74
CA TYR A 59 -8.58 -19.36 -9.84
C TYR A 59 -8.29 -19.92 -11.23
N GLN A 60 -7.79 -21.15 -11.31
CA GLN A 60 -7.39 -21.83 -12.53
C GLN A 60 -8.16 -23.16 -12.59
N PHE A 61 -9.12 -23.27 -13.50
CA PHE A 61 -10.02 -24.43 -13.63
C PHE A 61 -9.32 -25.62 -14.28
#